data_AF-A0A139DEP5-F1
#
_entry.id   AF-A0A139DEP5-F1
#
_cell.length_a   1.000
_cell.length_b   1.000
_cell.length_c   1.000
_cell.angle_alpha   90.00
_cell.angle_beta   90.00
_cell.angle_gamma   90.00
#
_symmetry.space_group_name_H-M   'P 1'
#
loop_
_entity.id
_entity.type
_entity.pdbx_description
1 polymer ?
#
loop_
_entity_poly.entity_id
_entity_poly.type
_entity_poly.pdbx_seq_one_letter_code
_entity_poly.pdbx_strand_id
1 'polypeptide(L)'
;MRRFPILLFALFALSFTVQAEVKDVYDFDTRAEEQRYQNLIAELRCPKCQNNNIADSNSAISQDMRDEVYRMMKNGASNEEIVDALVSRFGEFVQYKPPVDRRTILLWAFPAIAVIGGFLMVVGVVMRSRRREQQGEPLSQEDKRKAERILAGESDESAKG
;
A
#
# COMPACT_ATOMS: atom_id res chain seq x y z
N MET A 1 23.69 -18.05 49.78
CA MET A 1 22.24 -17.78 49.92
C MET A 1 21.90 -16.37 50.45
N ARG A 2 22.68 -15.76 51.37
CA ARG A 2 22.38 -14.41 51.92
C ARG A 2 22.42 -13.22 50.94
N ARG A 3 23.05 -13.34 49.77
CA ARG A 3 23.15 -12.26 48.77
C ARG A 3 22.04 -12.27 47.71
N PHE A 4 21.25 -13.34 47.66
CA PHE A 4 20.12 -13.48 46.74
C PHE A 4 18.99 -12.45 46.97
N PRO A 5 18.56 -12.15 48.22
CA PRO A 5 17.55 -11.11 48.43
C PRO A 5 18.05 -9.70 48.11
N ILE A 6 19.37 -9.45 48.26
CA ILE A 6 19.98 -8.15 47.91
C ILE A 6 19.98 -7.94 46.39
N LEU A 7 20.29 -8.99 45.62
CA LEU A 7 20.21 -8.94 44.14
C LEU A 7 18.79 -8.76 43.63
N LEU A 8 17.81 -9.45 44.24
CA LEU A 8 16.39 -9.28 43.90
C LEU A 8 15.89 -7.87 44.24
N PHE A 9 16.26 -7.33 45.40
CA PHE A 9 15.91 -5.97 45.79
C PHE A 9 16.56 -4.93 44.88
N ALA A 10 17.82 -5.14 44.47
CA ALA A 10 18.50 -4.25 43.53
C ALA A 10 17.86 -4.29 42.13
N LEU A 11 17.47 -5.47 41.63
CA LEU A 11 16.74 -5.61 40.37
C LEU A 11 15.36 -4.96 40.44
N PHE A 12 14.64 -5.12 41.55
CA PHE A 12 13.34 -4.48 41.77
C PHE A 12 13.45 -2.95 41.88
N ALA A 13 14.47 -2.44 42.57
CA ALA A 13 14.73 -1.01 42.67
C ALA A 13 15.08 -0.39 41.30
N LEU A 14 15.72 -1.14 40.40
CA LEU A 14 16.04 -0.68 39.05
C LEU A 14 14.78 -0.52 38.18
N SER A 15 13.75 -1.35 38.40
CA SER A 15 12.47 -1.27 37.67
C SER A 15 11.66 0.00 37.96
N PHE A 16 11.97 0.74 39.03
CA PHE A 16 11.26 1.97 39.42
C PHE A 16 11.73 3.24 38.68
N THR A 17 12.66 3.12 37.73
CA THR A 17 13.17 4.27 36.97
C THR A 17 12.34 4.57 35.70
N VAL A 18 11.03 4.39 35.76
CA VAL A 18 10.13 4.84 34.68
C VAL A 18 9.90 6.34 34.83
N GLN A 19 10.64 7.12 34.03
CA GLN A 19 10.36 8.55 33.85
C GLN A 19 9.10 8.67 32.98
N ALA A 20 8.02 9.23 33.52
CA ALA A 20 6.87 9.64 32.72
C ALA A 20 7.17 11.04 32.17
N GLU A 21 7.37 11.15 30.86
CA GLU A 21 7.51 12.44 30.19
C GLU A 21 6.12 13.08 30.04
N VAL A 22 6.03 14.38 30.33
CA VAL A 22 4.79 15.15 30.19
C VAL A 22 4.42 15.20 28.71
N LYS A 23 3.28 14.63 28.36
CA LYS A 23 2.70 14.77 27.02
C LYS A 23 2.14 16.19 26.90
N ASP A 24 2.46 16.87 25.80
CA ASP A 24 1.97 18.23 25.53
C ASP A 24 0.43 18.27 25.62
N VAL A 25 -0.08 19.17 26.47
CA VAL A 25 -1.53 19.36 26.65
C VAL A 25 -1.94 20.59 25.83
N TYR A 26 -2.78 20.35 24.83
CA TYR A 26 -3.34 21.38 23.96
C TYR A 26 -4.82 21.57 24.27
N ASP A 27 -5.26 22.83 24.36
CA ASP A 27 -6.66 23.19 24.59
C ASP A 27 -7.41 23.30 23.24
N PHE A 28 -8.50 22.55 23.09
CA PHE A 28 -9.36 22.59 21.90
C PHE A 28 -10.75 23.10 22.28
N ASP A 29 -11.37 23.91 21.42
CA ASP A 29 -12.71 24.45 21.66
C ASP A 29 -13.78 23.37 21.55
N THR A 30 -13.54 22.34 20.73
CA THR A 30 -14.46 21.23 20.52
C THR A 30 -13.77 19.86 20.51
N ARG A 31 -14.53 18.82 20.88
CA ARG A 31 -14.08 17.42 20.76
C ARG A 31 -13.77 17.01 19.33
N ALA A 32 -14.45 17.61 18.35
CA ALA A 32 -14.20 17.35 16.93
C ALA A 32 -12.82 17.87 16.50
N GLU A 33 -12.40 19.03 17.01
CA GLU A 33 -11.06 19.56 16.73
C GLU A 33 -9.96 18.78 17.43
N GLU A 34 -10.18 18.37 18.67
CA GLU A 34 -9.28 17.46 19.38
C GLU A 34 -9.09 16.17 18.58
N GLN A 35 -10.17 15.55 18.10
CA GLN A 35 -10.08 14.35 17.26
C GLN A 35 -9.38 14.61 15.92
N ARG A 36 -9.67 15.74 15.26
CA ARG A 36 -8.98 16.15 14.02
C ARG A 36 -7.48 16.26 14.26
N TYR A 37 -7.07 16.89 15.35
CA TYR A 37 -5.68 17.01 15.75
C TYR A 37 -5.03 15.65 15.97
N GLN A 38 -5.63 14.79 16.81
CA GLN A 38 -5.10 13.46 17.12
C GLN A 38 -4.94 12.60 15.87
N ASN A 39 -5.90 12.63 14.95
CA ASN A 39 -5.82 11.91 13.68
C ASN A 39 -4.65 12.43 12.83
N LEU A 40 -4.52 13.75 12.72
CA LEU A 40 -3.49 14.37 11.89
C LEU A 40 -2.08 14.05 12.39
N ILE A 41 -1.84 14.15 13.70
CA ILE A 41 -0.52 13.84 14.28
C ILE A 41 -0.18 12.34 14.24
N ALA A 42 -1.17 11.45 14.17
CA ALA A 42 -0.96 10.02 13.99
C ALA A 42 -0.62 9.65 12.54
N GLU A 43 -1.09 10.43 11.56
CA GLU A 43 -0.82 10.28 10.13
C GLU A 43 0.47 10.98 9.66
N LEU A 44 1.17 11.69 10.54
CA LEU A 44 2.42 12.38 10.23
C LEU A 44 3.60 11.65 10.88
N ARG A 45 4.61 11.32 10.09
CA ARG A 45 5.87 10.69 10.50
C ARG A 45 6.86 11.71 11.04
N CYS A 46 7.65 11.29 12.02
CA CYS A 46 8.85 12.02 12.40
C CYS A 46 10.01 11.64 11.44
N PRO A 47 10.51 12.58 10.61
CA PRO A 47 11.53 12.28 9.60
C PRO A 47 12.93 11.98 10.18
N LYS A 48 13.13 12.23 11.49
CA LYS A 48 14.39 11.97 12.21
C LYS A 48 14.31 10.78 13.15
N CYS A 49 13.13 10.17 13.29
CA CYS A 49 12.89 9.10 14.24
C CYS A 49 12.85 7.74 13.55
N GLN A 50 13.04 6.67 14.33
CA GLN A 50 12.95 5.29 13.84
C GLN A 50 11.48 4.91 13.59
N ASN A 51 10.96 5.22 12.40
CA ASN A 51 9.64 4.80 11.91
C ASN A 51 8.46 5.07 12.87
N ASN A 52 8.52 6.19 13.60
CA ASN A 52 7.46 6.63 14.51
C ASN A 52 6.69 7.81 13.92
N ASN A 53 5.42 7.92 14.29
CA ASN A 53 4.62 9.13 14.03
C ASN A 53 5.01 10.25 15.01
N ILE A 54 4.53 11.47 14.74
CA ILE A 54 4.76 12.62 15.63
C ILE A 54 3.85 12.60 16.86
N ALA A 55 2.84 11.72 16.93
CA ALA A 55 2.00 11.55 18.12
C ALA A 55 2.70 10.78 19.25
N ASP A 56 3.52 9.78 18.88
CA ASP A 56 4.15 8.83 19.79
C ASP A 56 5.63 9.14 20.04
N SER A 57 6.24 9.97 19.18
CA SER A 57 7.62 10.36 19.33
C SER A 57 7.79 11.61 20.20
N ASN A 58 8.65 11.50 21.22
CA ASN A 58 9.06 12.61 22.09
C ASN A 58 10.33 13.33 21.60
N SER A 59 10.60 13.31 20.29
CA SER A 59 11.73 14.08 19.76
C SER A 59 11.40 15.58 19.72
N ALA A 60 12.41 16.45 19.81
CA ALA A 60 12.22 17.89 19.69
C ALA A 60 11.56 18.29 18.35
N ILE A 61 11.89 17.58 17.25
CA ILE A 61 11.24 17.83 15.95
C ILE A 61 9.75 17.43 15.97
N SER A 62 9.39 16.36 16.68
CA SER A 62 7.97 15.97 16.83
C SER A 62 7.20 16.99 17.63
N GLN A 63 7.79 17.56 18.68
CA GLN A 63 7.20 18.67 19.46
C GLN A 63 6.98 19.90 18.58
N ASP A 64 8.02 20.35 17.85
CA ASP A 64 7.93 21.49 16.92
C ASP A 64 6.82 21.29 15.87
N MET A 65 6.68 20.07 15.34
CA MET A 65 5.65 19.74 14.38
C MET A 65 4.24 19.74 15.01
N ARG A 66 4.08 19.20 16.21
CA ARG A 66 2.80 19.22 16.95
C ARG A 66 2.33 20.65 17.26
N ASP A 67 3.26 21.51 17.67
CA ASP A 67 3.00 22.92 17.95
C ASP A 67 2.58 23.67 16.68
N GLU A 68 3.25 23.40 15.56
CA GLU A 68 2.90 23.97 14.25
C GLU A 68 1.49 23.55 13.82
N VAL A 69 1.18 22.25 13.93
CA VAL A 69 -0.16 21.71 13.62
C VAL A 69 -1.22 22.40 14.47
N TYR A 70 -1.02 22.45 15.79
CA TYR A 70 -1.97 23.06 16.72
C TYR A 70 -2.21 24.54 16.38
N ARG A 71 -1.13 25.30 16.14
CA ARG A 71 -1.20 26.71 15.77
C ARG A 71 -2.00 26.93 14.49
N MET A 72 -1.74 26.14 13.45
CA MET A 72 -2.44 26.26 12.18
C MET A 72 -3.91 25.85 12.30
N MET A 73 -4.23 24.82 13.07
CA MET A 73 -5.60 24.43 13.35
C MET A 73 -6.39 25.55 14.04
N LYS A 74 -5.78 26.24 15.01
CA LYS A 74 -6.36 27.40 15.69
C LYS A 74 -6.60 28.58 14.76
N ASN A 75 -5.79 28.71 13.71
CA ASN A 75 -5.97 29.70 12.66
C ASN A 75 -7.03 29.29 11.60
N GLY A 76 -7.67 28.14 11.75
CA GLY A 76 -8.70 27.65 10.84
C GLY A 76 -8.18 26.99 9.57
N ALA A 77 -6.89 26.61 9.52
CA ALA A 77 -6.30 25.95 8.36
C ALA A 77 -6.90 24.56 8.12
N SER A 78 -6.98 24.16 6.85
CA SER A 78 -7.36 22.82 6.43
C SER A 78 -6.25 21.80 6.69
N ASN A 79 -6.58 20.51 6.65
CA ASN A 79 -5.58 19.46 6.83
C ASN A 79 -4.53 19.50 5.71
N GLU A 80 -4.95 19.76 4.47
CA GLU A 80 -4.06 19.86 3.32
C GLU A 80 -3.07 21.02 3.48
N GLU A 81 -3.56 22.20 3.90
CA GLU A 81 -2.70 23.37 4.15
C GLU A 81 -1.67 23.09 5.26
N ILE A 82 -2.08 22.39 6.32
CA ILE A 82 -1.18 22.00 7.41
C ILE A 82 -0.11 21.05 6.91
N VAL A 83 -0.50 20.01 6.17
CA VAL A 83 0.45 19.02 5.63
C VAL A 83 1.44 19.69 4.67
N ASP A 84 0.96 20.54 3.77
CA ASP A 84 1.79 21.26 2.82
C ASP A 84 2.79 22.18 3.55
N ALA A 85 2.35 22.90 4.58
CA ALA A 85 3.22 23.73 5.41
C ALA A 85 4.31 22.90 6.10
N LEU A 86 3.95 21.75 6.68
CA LEU A 86 4.92 20.86 7.32
C LEU A 86 5.89 20.26 6.31
N VAL A 87 5.43 19.83 5.14
CA VAL A 87 6.29 19.29 4.08
C VAL A 87 7.24 20.36 3.56
N SER A 88 6.78 21.60 3.39
CA SER A 88 7.62 22.71 2.93
C SER A 88 8.79 23.01 3.88
N ARG A 89 8.60 22.79 5.19
CA ARG A 89 9.57 23.11 6.24
C ARG A 89 10.42 21.91 6.68
N PHE A 90 9.81 20.73 6.80
CA PHE A 90 10.42 19.51 7.36
C PHE A 90 10.67 18.41 6.31
N GLY A 91 10.15 18.56 5.09
CA GLY A 91 10.39 17.68 3.94
C GLY A 91 9.28 16.67 3.66
N GLU A 92 9.34 16.02 2.49
CA GLU A 92 8.32 15.07 2.01
C GLU A 92 8.19 13.79 2.87
N PHE A 93 9.20 13.46 3.69
CA PHE A 93 9.19 12.28 4.56
C PHE A 93 8.24 12.39 5.76
N VAL A 94 7.60 13.54 5.95
CA VAL A 94 6.62 13.78 7.00
C VAL A 94 5.31 13.04 6.75
N GLN A 95 4.91 12.81 5.50
CA GLN A 95 3.64 12.14 5.20
C GLN A 95 3.83 10.62 4.97
N TYR A 96 2.89 9.79 5.46
CA TYR A 96 2.90 8.34 5.20
C TYR A 96 2.65 7.99 3.73
N LYS A 97 1.90 8.83 3.02
CA LYS A 97 1.44 8.58 1.65
C LYS A 97 2.05 9.63 0.73
N PRO A 98 2.79 9.24 -0.32
CA PRO A 98 3.27 10.22 -1.30
C PRO A 98 2.08 10.88 -2.02
N PRO A 99 2.16 12.17 -2.37
CA PRO A 99 1.07 12.86 -3.03
C PRO A 99 0.88 12.30 -4.45
N VAL A 100 -0.34 12.42 -4.98
CA VAL A 100 -0.62 12.11 -6.39
C VAL A 100 -0.25 13.35 -7.21
N ASP A 101 0.92 13.32 -7.83
CA ASP A 101 1.43 14.39 -8.67
C ASP A 101 1.86 13.84 -10.03
N ARG A 102 2.39 14.72 -10.91
CA ARG A 102 2.83 14.30 -12.25
C ARG A 102 3.98 13.29 -12.25
N ARG A 103 4.77 13.21 -11.18
CA ARG A 103 5.90 12.28 -11.04
C ARG A 103 5.41 10.93 -10.54
N THR A 104 4.45 10.91 -9.61
CA THR A 104 3.92 9.68 -9.01
C THR A 104 2.74 9.09 -9.77
N ILE A 105 2.06 9.84 -10.65
CA ILE A 105 0.84 9.39 -11.35
C ILE A 105 1.05 8.08 -12.12
N LEU A 106 2.24 7.89 -12.72
CA LEU A 106 2.55 6.66 -13.45
C LEU A 106 2.57 5.45 -12.50
N LEU A 107 3.13 5.60 -11.29
CA LEU A 107 3.16 4.56 -10.26
C LEU A 107 1.74 4.18 -9.81
N TRP A 108 0.87 5.18 -9.66
CA TRP A 108 -0.52 4.98 -9.25
C TRP A 108 -1.41 4.43 -10.37
N ALA A 109 -1.17 4.80 -11.63
CA ALA A 109 -1.95 4.35 -12.78
C ALA A 109 -1.56 2.93 -13.23
N PHE A 110 -0.31 2.52 -13.01
CA PHE A 110 0.22 1.24 -13.46
C PHE A 110 -0.63 0.01 -13.05
N PRO A 111 -1.09 -0.15 -11.80
CA PRO A 111 -1.94 -1.27 -11.41
C PRO A 111 -3.24 -1.35 -12.23
N ALA A 112 -3.88 -0.20 -12.48
CA ALA A 112 -5.12 -0.14 -13.26
C ALA A 112 -4.87 -0.50 -14.73
N ILE A 113 -3.78 0.04 -15.30
CA ILE A 113 -3.37 -0.25 -16.68
C ILE A 113 -3.07 -1.74 -16.85
N ALA A 114 -2.38 -2.37 -15.89
CA ALA A 114 -2.06 -3.78 -15.94
C ALA A 114 -3.32 -4.67 -15.93
N VAL A 115 -4.29 -4.36 -15.06
CA VAL A 115 -5.55 -5.11 -14.98
C VAL A 115 -6.37 -4.95 -16.26
N ILE A 116 -6.56 -3.72 -16.74
CA ILE A 116 -7.35 -3.44 -17.95
C ILE A 116 -6.66 -4.04 -19.17
N GLY A 117 -5.35 -3.83 -19.31
CA GLY A 117 -4.55 -4.37 -20.41
C GLY A 117 -4.57 -5.89 -20.45
N GLY A 118 -4.41 -6.55 -19.30
CA GLY A 118 -4.50 -8.00 -19.19
C GLY A 118 -5.89 -8.53 -19.57
N PHE A 119 -6.95 -7.90 -19.06
CA PHE A 119 -8.32 -8.26 -19.39
C PHE A 119 -8.60 -8.14 -20.89
N LEU A 120 -8.25 -6.99 -21.50
CA LEU A 120 -8.41 -6.76 -22.93
C LEU A 120 -7.62 -7.76 -23.77
N MET A 121 -6.42 -8.14 -23.33
CA MET A 121 -5.59 -9.13 -24.02
C MET A 121 -6.24 -10.52 -24.01
N VAL A 122 -6.76 -10.96 -22.86
CA VAL A 122 -7.50 -12.24 -22.76
C VAL A 122 -8.73 -12.23 -23.66
N VAL A 123 -9.56 -11.19 -23.57
CA VAL A 123 -10.76 -11.05 -24.42
C VAL A 123 -10.39 -11.06 -25.90
N GLY A 124 -9.36 -10.31 -26.29
CA GLY A 124 -8.87 -10.26 -27.67
C GLY A 124 -8.41 -11.61 -28.19
N VAL A 125 -7.67 -12.38 -27.38
CA VAL A 125 -7.21 -13.73 -27.74
C VAL A 125 -8.39 -14.69 -27.89
N VAL A 126 -9.33 -14.69 -26.95
CA VAL A 126 -10.52 -15.56 -26.97
C VAL A 126 -11.45 -15.24 -28.15
N MET A 127 -11.66 -13.96 -28.43
CA MET A 127 -12.48 -13.55 -29.59
C MET A 127 -11.81 -13.94 -30.91
N ARG A 128 -10.47 -13.84 -30.99
CA ARG A 128 -9.70 -14.24 -32.19
C ARG A 128 -9.71 -15.75 -32.39
N SER A 129 -9.60 -16.56 -31.33
CA SER A 129 -9.66 -18.03 -31.46
C SER A 129 -11.02 -18.50 -31.93
N ARG A 130 -12.11 -17.94 -31.38
CA ARG A 130 -13.48 -18.26 -31.80
C ARG A 130 -13.76 -17.89 -33.25
N ARG A 131 -13.25 -16.74 -33.72
CA ARG A 131 -13.36 -16.38 -35.15
C ARG A 131 -12.62 -17.37 -36.05
N ARG A 132 -11.47 -17.90 -35.61
CA ARG A 132 -10.70 -18.88 -36.38
C ARG A 132 -11.40 -20.24 -36.47
N GLU A 133 -12.06 -20.67 -35.39
CA GLU A 133 -12.91 -21.88 -35.40
C GLU A 133 -14.11 -21.72 -36.36
N GLN A 134 -14.74 -20.54 -36.38
CA GLN A 134 -15.88 -20.27 -37.28
C GLN A 134 -15.47 -20.12 -38.75
N GLN A 135 -14.22 -19.73 -39.02
CA GLN A 135 -13.66 -19.61 -40.38
C GLN A 135 -12.93 -20.87 -40.85
N GLY A 136 -12.87 -21.92 -40.04
CA GLY A 136 -12.39 -23.22 -40.49
C GLY A 136 -13.34 -23.77 -41.54
N GLU A 137 -12.83 -24.02 -42.76
CA GLU A 137 -13.54 -24.73 -43.82
C GLU A 137 -14.20 -25.99 -43.21
N PRO A 138 -15.52 -26.21 -43.35
CA PRO A 138 -16.13 -27.43 -42.85
C PRO A 138 -15.43 -28.62 -43.51
N LEU A 139 -14.90 -29.54 -42.69
CA LEU A 139 -14.15 -30.71 -43.15
C LEU A 139 -14.85 -31.35 -44.36
N SER A 140 -14.13 -31.42 -45.50
CA SER A 140 -14.63 -32.07 -46.70
C SER A 140 -15.05 -33.50 -46.33
N GLN A 141 -16.10 -34.00 -46.99
CA GLN A 141 -16.53 -35.39 -46.79
C GLN A 141 -15.40 -36.39 -47.09
N GLU A 142 -14.44 -35.99 -47.94
CA GLU A 142 -13.24 -36.78 -48.23
C GLU A 142 -12.28 -36.84 -47.03
N ASP A 143 -12.05 -35.71 -46.35
CA ASP A 143 -11.20 -35.63 -45.16
C ASP A 143 -11.79 -36.45 -44.00
N LYS A 144 -13.12 -36.41 -43.85
CA LYS A 144 -13.82 -37.22 -42.83
C LYS A 144 -13.67 -38.72 -43.08
N ARG A 145 -13.87 -39.17 -44.32
CA ARG A 145 -13.69 -40.59 -44.70
C ARG A 145 -12.24 -41.05 -44.54
N LYS A 146 -11.27 -40.18 -44.80
CA LYS A 146 -9.86 -40.48 -44.59
C LYS A 146 -9.55 -40.63 -43.09
N ALA A 147 -10.08 -39.75 -42.25
CA ALA A 147 -9.96 -39.85 -40.80
C ALA A 147 -10.63 -41.13 -40.25
N GLU A 148 -11.83 -41.48 -40.74
CA GLU A 148 -12.53 -42.71 -40.36
C GLU A 148 -11.76 -43.97 -40.74
N ARG A 149 -11.16 -44.04 -41.93
CA ARG A 149 -10.30 -45.17 -42.35
C ARG A 149 -9.07 -45.33 -41.45
N ILE A 150 -8.42 -44.22 -41.11
CA ILE A 150 -7.26 -44.24 -40.19
C ILE A 150 -7.68 -44.71 -38.79
N LEU A 151 -8.84 -44.26 -38.29
CA LEU A 151 -9.39 -44.70 -37.00
C LEU A 151 -9.83 -46.18 -37.03
N ALA A 152 -10.29 -46.67 -38.19
CA ALA A 152 -10.61 -48.07 -38.42
C ALA A 152 -9.36 -48.96 -38.62
N GLY A 153 -8.15 -48.36 -38.63
CA GLY A 153 -6.87 -49.09 -38.73
C GLY A 153 -6.45 -49.44 -40.16
N GLU A 154 -7.15 -48.95 -41.19
CA GLU A 154 -6.74 -49.10 -42.58
C GLU A 154 -5.71 -48.03 -42.93
N SER A 155 -4.43 -48.41 -42.91
CA SER A 155 -3.33 -47.57 -43.41
C SER A 155 -3.13 -47.82 -44.92
N ASP A 156 -2.86 -46.77 -45.69
CA ASP A 156 -2.62 -46.77 -47.16
C ASP A 156 -1.36 -47.57 -47.60
N GLU A 157 -0.83 -48.44 -46.76
CA GLU A 157 0.37 -49.24 -47.02
C GLU A 157 0.09 -50.49 -47.89
N SER A 158 -1.19 -50.79 -48.16
CA SER A 158 -1.60 -51.97 -48.95
C SER A 158 -1.62 -51.75 -50.48
N ALA A 159 -1.31 -50.54 -50.98
CA ALA A 159 -1.39 -50.20 -52.42
C ALA A 159 -0.03 -50.25 -53.16
N LYS A 160 1.04 -50.78 -52.54
CA LYS A 160 2.29 -51.14 -53.23
C LYS A 160 2.55 -52.64 -53.08
N GLY A 161 1.83 -53.43 -53.86
CA GLY A 161 2.05 -54.86 -54.06
C GLY A 161 1.52 -55.26 -55.42
#